data_AF-A0A6G0SMV7-F1
#
_entry.id   AF-A0A6G0SMV7-F1
#
_cell.length_a   1.000
_cell.length_b   1.000
_cell.length_c   1.000
_cell.angle_alpha   90.00
_cell.angle_beta   90.00
_cell.angle_gamma   90.00
#
_symmetry.space_group_name_H-M   'P 1'
#
loop_
_entity.id
_entity.type
_entity.pdbx_description
1 polymer ?
#
loop_
_entity_poly.entity_id
_entity_poly.type
_entity_poly.pdbx_seq_one_letter_code
_entity_poly.pdbx_strand_id
1 'polypeptide(L)' 'MKRGWHVLQFDVNTAFLYGLLEECIFVEQPVGFEENGGQYVCQLLKSLYGLKQASAV' A
#
# COMPACT_ATOMS: atom_id res chain seq x y z
N MET A 1 -20.21 24.05 -12.95
CA MET A 1 -20.12 23.73 -14.40
C MET A 1 -19.12 22.60 -14.59
N LYS A 2 -19.56 21.36 -14.89
CA LYS A 2 -18.64 20.29 -15.29
C LYS A 2 -18.26 20.52 -16.75
N ARG A 3 -17.00 20.87 -16.99
CA ARG A 3 -16.45 20.94 -18.36
C ARG A 3 -16.46 19.51 -18.91
N GLY A 4 -17.08 19.27 -20.08
CA GLY A 4 -17.36 17.93 -20.63
C GLY A 4 -16.14 17.16 -21.12
N TRP A 5 -15.11 17.03 -20.28
CA TRP A 5 -13.90 16.28 -20.57
C TRP A 5 -14.17 14.78 -20.50
N HIS A 6 -13.68 14.06 -21.49
CA HIS A 6 -13.62 12.60 -21.45
C HIS A 6 -12.42 12.19 -20.59
N VAL A 7 -12.70 11.53 -19.47
CA VAL A 7 -11.68 11.00 -18.55
C VAL A 7 -11.59 9.50 -18.75
N LEU A 8 -10.36 9.02 -18.97
CA LEU A 8 -10.04 7.60 -18.98
C LEU A 8 -9.24 7.30 -17.72
N GLN A 9 -9.70 6.33 -16.92
CA GLN A 9 -9.04 5.90 -15.71
C GLN A 9 -8.44 4.51 -15.94
N PHE A 10 -7.18 4.35 -15.58
CA PHE A 10 -6.46 3.08 -15.65
C PHE A 10 -6.01 2.70 -14.24
N ASP A 11 -6.27 1.46 -13.85
CA ASP A 11 -5.78 0.89 -12.59
C ASP A 11 -4.60 -0.05 -12.91
N VAL A 12 -3.46 0.20 -12.27
CA VAL A 12 -2.22 -0.52 -12.53
C VAL A 12 -1.84 -1.28 -11.27
N ASN A 13 -2.16 -2.58 -11.25
CA ASN A 13 -1.92 -3.46 -10.10
C ASN A 13 -0.47 -3.51 -9.62
N THR A 14 0.50 -3.19 -10.49
CA THR A 14 1.94 -3.33 -10.20
C THR A 14 2.65 -2.02 -9.88
N ALA A 15 1.97 -0.88 -9.93
CA ALA A 15 2.60 0.43 -9.73
C ALA A 15 3.31 0.53 -8.37
N PHE A 16 2.80 -0.18 -7.36
CA PHE A 16 3.29 -0.11 -5.98
C PHE A 16 4.20 -1.29 -5.58
N LEU A 17 4.30 -2.34 -6.41
CA LEU A 17 5.09 -3.54 -6.06
C LEU A 17 6.61 -3.33 -6.12
N TYR A 18 7.07 -2.26 -6.77
CA TYR A 18 8.48 -1.97 -7.01
C TYR A 18 8.96 -0.62 -6.46
N GLY A 19 8.06 0.18 -5.87
CA GLY A 19 8.44 1.40 -5.18
C GLY A 19 9.30 1.08 -3.96
N LEU A 20 10.48 1.69 -3.87
CA LEU A 20 11.28 1.63 -2.65
C LEU A 20 10.53 2.37 -1.55
N LEU A 21 10.32 1.70 -0.42
CA LEU A 21 9.82 2.35 0.80
C LEU A 21 10.97 3.18 1.37
N GLU A 22 10.88 4.50 1.26
CA GLU A 22 11.84 5.41 1.91
C GLU A 22 11.70 5.37 3.44
N GLU A 23 10.52 5.01 3.94
CA GLU A 23 10.20 4.98 5.37
C GLU A 23 10.11 3.55 5.93
N CYS A 24 10.56 3.38 7.18
CA CYS A 24 10.34 2.15 7.92
C CYS A 24 8.91 2.11 8.48
N ILE A 25 8.07 1.27 7.88
CA ILE A 25 6.67 1.10 8.29
C ILE A 25 6.52 -0.22 9.02
N PHE A 26 5.90 -0.16 10.19
CA PHE A 26 5.45 -1.32 10.95
C PHE A 26 3.93 -1.41 10.90
N VAL A 27 3.41 -2.61 10.73
CA VAL A 27 1.97 -2.90 10.71
C VAL A 27 1.64 -3.99 11.72
N GLU A 28 0.40 -4.00 12.18
CA GLU A 28 -0.14 -5.13 12.94
C GLU A 28 -0.12 -6.39 12.08
N GLN A 29 -0.10 -7.54 12.75
CA GLN A 29 -0.14 -8.82 12.05
C GLN A 29 -1.45 -8.94 11.24
N PRO A 30 -1.37 -9.42 9.99
CA PRO A 30 -2.56 -9.64 9.19
C PRO A 30 -3.42 -10.73 9.83
N VAL A 31 -4.74 -10.55 9.74
CA VAL A 31 -5.71 -11.55 10.21
C VAL A 31 -5.43 -12.89 9.53
N GLY A 32 -5.30 -13.95 10.33
CA GLY A 32 -4.98 -15.30 9.85
C GLY A 32 -3.48 -15.59 9.68
N PHE A 33 -2.60 -14.62 9.94
CA PHE A 33 -1.14 -14.77 9.96
C PHE A 33 -0.55 -14.46 11.35
N GLU A 34 -1.39 -14.43 12.38
CA GLU A 34 -0.99 -14.09 13.75
C GLU A 34 -0.15 -15.22 14.37
N GLU A 35 1.06 -14.89 14.80
CA GLU A 35 1.90 -15.75 15.62
C GLU A 35 1.96 -15.23 17.06
N ASN A 36 2.24 -16.14 18.02
CA ASN A 36 2.36 -15.85 19.44
C ASN A 36 1.21 -14.99 20.02
N GLY A 37 -0.01 -15.26 19.55
CA GLY A 37 -1.22 -14.57 20.01
C GLY A 37 -1.33 -13.12 19.54
N GLY A 38 -0.74 -12.77 18.40
CA GLY A 38 -0.91 -11.43 17.81
C GLY A 38 0.03 -10.37 18.38
N GLN A 39 1.04 -10.75 19.17
CA GLN A 39 1.90 -9.80 19.88
C GLN A 39 3.03 -9.19 19.04
N TYR A 40 3.26 -9.72 17.83
CA TYR A 40 4.26 -9.18 16.92
C TYR A 40 3.70 -8.08 16.04
N VAL A 41 4.63 -7.27 15.55
CA VAL A 41 4.43 -6.28 14.50
C VAL A 41 5.30 -6.68 13.30
N CYS A 42 4.80 -6.45 12.09
CA CYS A 42 5.50 -6.79 10.85
C CYS A 42 6.14 -5.52 10.27
N GLN A 43 7.39 -5.61 9.82
CA GLN A 43 8.01 -4.55 9.02
C GLN A 43 7.65 -4.74 7.54
N LEU A 44 7.14 -3.69 6.89
CA LEU A 44 6.91 -3.71 5.46
C LEU A 44 8.22 -3.53 4.70
N LEU A 45 8.57 -4.52 3.88
CA LEU A 45 9.74 -4.46 2.99
C LEU A 45 9.39 -3.93 1.60
N LYS A 46 8.11 -3.96 1.22
CA LYS A 46 7.58 -3.46 -0.05
C LYS A 46 6.29 -2.69 0.19
N SER A 47 6.03 -1.69 -0.65
CA SER A 47 4.82 -0.90 -0.51
C SER A 47 3.58 -1.73 -0.86
N LEU A 48 2.49 -1.52 -0.13
CA LEU A 48 1.21 -2.18 -0.36
C LEU A 48 0.25 -1.22 -1.07
N TYR A 49 -0.65 -1.77 -1.89
CA TYR A 49 -1.70 -0.99 -2.55
C TYR A 49 -2.55 -0.23 -1.53
N GLY A 50 -2.86 1.03 -1.80
CA GLY A 50 -3.71 1.86 -0.92
C GLY A 50 -3.00 2.44 0.31
N LEU A 51 -1.70 2.14 0.49
CA LEU A 51 -0.90 2.87 1.48
C LEU A 51 -0.78 4.34 1.02
N LYS A 52 -1.03 5.30 1.92
CA LYS A 52 -0.97 6.74 1.58
C LYS A 52 0.37 7.17 0.97
N GLN A 53 1.45 6.48 1.33
CA GLN A 53 2.79 6.70 0.80
C GLN A 53 3.06 5.98 -0.52
N ALA A 54 2.29 4.96 -0.86
CA ALA A 54 2.46 4.26 -2.13
C ALA A 54 2.13 5.19 -3.32
N SER A 55 1.18 6.12 -3.16
CA SER A 55 0.88 7.15 -4.17
C SER A 55 1.82 8.37 -4.14
N ALA A 56 2.75 8.43 -3.18
CA ALA A 56 3.70 9.52 -3.04
C ALA A 56 5.07 9.21 -3.69
N VAL A 57 5.25 7.99 -4.21
CA VAL A 57 6.43 7.52 -4.94
C VAL A 57 6.27 7.73 -6.44
#